data_AF-D7C898-F1
#
_entry.id   AF-D7C898-F1
#
_cell.length_a   1.000
_cell.length_b   1.000
_cell.length_c   1.000
_cell.angle_alpha   90.00
_cell.angle_beta   90.00
_cell.angle_gamma   90.00
#
_symmetry.space_group_name_H-M   'P 1'
#
loop_
_entity.id
_entity.type
_entity.pdbx_description
1 polymer ?
#
loop_
_entity_poly.entity_id
_entity_poly.type
_entity_poly.pdbx_seq_one_letter_code
_entity_poly.pdbx_strand_id
1 'polypeptide(L)'
;MHVERVGRHAYYRLASHDVAVALDALASVAPDLTPPAPPAHGPSVLSETRTCYDHLGGKLGVALTEALQEQGLIRRDAQQWEVEFETWDQRRPLGITCEPLKDSRRPIVRGCADWSGPSHHIAGGLAAALTQRLFSLGWLTRASKDDRTVAPTRVGLAGLRRTFGLTLCELGPAR
;
A
#
# COMPACT_ATOMS: atom_id res chain seq x y z
N MET A 1 23.13 -2.40 -19.76
CA MET A 1 22.62 -2.19 -18.39
C MET A 1 21.14 -1.84 -18.49
N HIS A 2 20.25 -2.72 -18.02
CA HIS A 2 18.81 -2.48 -18.05
C HIS A 2 18.40 -1.82 -16.74
N VAL A 3 17.84 -0.62 -16.81
CA VAL A 3 17.33 0.11 -15.65
C VAL A 3 15.82 0.24 -15.77
N GLU A 4 15.10 -0.25 -14.78
CA GLU A 4 13.66 -0.04 -14.66
C GLU A 4 13.42 1.01 -13.58
N ARG A 5 12.68 2.07 -13.92
CA ARG A 5 12.35 3.12 -12.97
C ARG A 5 10.93 2.93 -12.48
N VAL A 6 10.77 2.68 -11.19
CA VAL A 6 9.46 2.59 -10.54
C VAL A 6 9.35 3.74 -9.54
N GLY A 7 8.64 4.79 -9.93
CA GLY A 7 8.54 6.03 -9.16
C GLY A 7 9.88 6.75 -9.02
N ARG A 8 10.35 6.93 -7.78
CA ARG A 8 11.65 7.58 -7.48
C ARG A 8 12.81 6.59 -7.35
N HIS A 9 12.55 5.30 -7.52
CA HIS A 9 13.55 4.26 -7.40
C HIS A 9 13.97 3.76 -8.79
N ALA A 10 15.23 3.39 -8.91
CA ALA A 10 15.80 2.77 -10.10
C ALA A 10 16.28 1.37 -9.73
N TYR A 11 15.73 0.38 -10.42
CA TYR A 11 16.09 -1.03 -10.30
C TYR A 11 17.06 -1.36 -11.43
N TYR A 12 18.27 -1.77 -11.05
CA TYR A 12 19.32 -2.13 -11.99
C TYR A 12 19.43 -3.64 -12.08
N ARG A 13 19.44 -4.18 -13.30
CA ARG A 13 19.77 -5.58 -13.52
C ARG A 13 21.29 -5.73 -13.60
N LEU A 14 21.84 -6.70 -12.87
CA LEU A 14 23.25 -7.08 -12.99
C LEU A 14 23.56 -7.54 -14.41
N ALA A 15 24.71 -7.12 -14.93
CA ALA A 15 25.08 -7.39 -16.30
C ALA A 15 25.42 -8.87 -16.54
N SER A 16 25.91 -9.58 -15.53
CA SER A 16 26.24 -11.01 -15.57
C SER A 16 26.35 -11.60 -14.16
N HIS A 17 26.51 -12.93 -14.10
CA HIS A 17 26.84 -13.64 -12.87
C HIS A 17 28.18 -13.20 -12.27
N ASP A 18 29.20 -12.98 -13.11
CA ASP A 18 30.52 -12.54 -12.65
C ASP A 18 30.48 -11.17 -11.96
N VAL A 19 29.58 -10.28 -12.39
CA VAL A 19 29.33 -9.00 -11.70
C VAL A 19 28.71 -9.21 -10.32
N ALA A 20 27.83 -10.20 -10.16
CA ALA A 20 27.28 -10.55 -8.85
C ALA A 20 28.38 -11.04 -7.91
N VAL A 21 29.22 -11.98 -8.38
CA VAL A 21 30.36 -12.52 -7.62
C VAL A 21 31.34 -11.42 -7.21
N ALA A 22 31.65 -10.48 -8.11
CA ALA A 22 32.52 -9.35 -7.80
C ALA A 22 31.93 -8.41 -6.74
N LEU A 23 30.62 -8.13 -6.83
CA LEU A 23 29.92 -7.32 -5.83
C LEU A 23 29.89 -8.02 -4.45
N ASP A 24 29.67 -9.32 -4.40
CA ASP A 24 29.71 -10.11 -3.16
C ASP A 24 31.11 -10.11 -2.53
N ALA A 25 32.16 -10.27 -3.34
CA ALA A 25 33.53 -10.20 -2.88
C ALA A 25 33.87 -8.82 -2.30
N LEU A 26 33.43 -7.74 -2.95
CA LEU A 26 33.59 -6.37 -2.44
C LEU A 26 32.79 -6.15 -1.14
N ALA A 27 31.56 -6.67 -1.06
CA ALA A 27 30.74 -6.59 0.15
C ALA A 27 31.39 -7.32 1.34
N SER A 28 32.09 -8.44 1.09
CA SER A 28 32.75 -9.23 2.14
C SER A 28 33.92 -8.52 2.83
N VAL A 29 34.55 -7.54 2.17
CA VAL A 29 35.68 -6.76 2.69
C VAL A 29 35.31 -5.31 3.03
N ALA A 30 34.08 -4.90 2.71
CA ALA A 30 33.61 -3.57 3.01
C ALA A 30 33.39 -3.41 4.52
N PRO A 31 33.74 -2.25 5.11
CA PRO A 31 33.31 -1.94 6.48
C PRO A 31 31.79 -1.93 6.54
N ASP A 32 31.22 -2.40 7.65
CA ASP A 32 29.78 -2.42 7.85
C ASP A 32 29.26 -0.97 8.01
N LEU A 33 28.93 -0.36 6.86
CA LEU A 33 28.29 0.96 6.76
C LEU A 33 26.77 0.82 6.68
N THR A 34 26.23 -0.36 7.00
CA THR A 34 24.80 -0.60 7.00
C THR A 34 24.16 0.35 8.01
N PRO A 35 23.31 1.29 7.59
CA PRO A 35 22.52 2.06 8.56
C PRO A 35 21.77 1.04 9.41
N PRO A 36 21.59 1.28 10.72
CA PRO A 36 20.88 0.34 11.59
C PRO A 36 19.60 -0.09 10.89
N ALA A 37 19.43 -1.40 10.73
CA ALA A 37 18.21 -1.95 10.16
C ALA A 37 17.04 -1.25 10.87
N PRO A 38 16.05 -0.71 10.12
CA PRO A 38 14.86 -0.18 10.78
C PRO A 38 14.35 -1.27 11.73
N PRO A 39 13.97 -0.92 12.97
CA PRO A 39 13.70 -1.91 14.00
C PRO A 39 12.78 -2.99 13.44
N ALA A 40 13.23 -4.24 13.55
CA ALA A 40 12.41 -5.39 13.18
C ALA A 40 11.19 -5.39 14.10
N HIS A 41 10.09 -4.79 13.65
CA HIS A 41 8.82 -4.90 14.33
C HIS A 41 8.41 -6.37 14.23
N GLY A 42 8.50 -7.09 15.35
CA GLY A 42 8.03 -8.46 15.46
C GLY A 42 6.58 -8.62 14.99
N PRO A 43 6.12 -9.85 14.74
CA PRO A 43 4.79 -10.12 14.21
C PRO A 43 3.76 -9.86 15.31
N SER A 44 3.37 -8.61 15.48
CA SER A 44 2.12 -8.27 16.14
C SER A 44 1.11 -8.00 15.04
N VAL A 45 -0.11 -8.47 15.21
CA VAL A 45 -1.25 -8.18 14.32
C VAL A 45 -1.48 -6.66 14.12
N LEU A 46 -0.85 -5.82 14.95
CA LEU A 46 -0.81 -4.37 14.86
C LEU A 46 0.30 -3.82 13.95
N SER A 47 1.39 -4.56 13.68
CA SER A 47 2.52 -4.09 12.86
C SER A 47 2.25 -4.11 11.35
N GLU A 48 1.11 -4.67 10.94
CA GLU A 48 0.80 -4.93 9.53
C GLU A 48 -0.22 -3.95 8.95
N THR A 49 -0.76 -3.04 9.76
CA THR A 49 -1.67 -1.98 9.32
C THR A 49 -1.03 -0.63 9.56
N ARG A 50 -0.68 0.07 8.48
CA ARG A 50 0.01 1.36 8.55
C ARG A 50 -0.46 2.33 7.49
N THR A 51 -0.05 3.59 7.61
CA THR A 51 -0.04 4.53 6.50
C THR A 51 1.33 4.53 5.81
N CYS A 52 1.36 4.31 4.50
CA CYS A 52 2.59 4.42 3.71
C CYS A 52 2.99 5.90 3.52
N TYR A 53 1.99 6.76 3.30
CA TYR A 53 2.09 8.22 3.34
C TYR A 53 0.76 8.79 3.84
N ASP A 54 -0.01 9.38 2.93
CA ASP A 54 -1.39 9.81 3.12
C ASP A 54 -2.40 8.71 2.76
N HIS A 55 -1.93 7.50 2.45
CA HIS A 55 -2.73 6.34 2.10
C HIS A 55 -2.35 5.12 2.96
N LEU A 56 -3.28 4.17 3.05
CA LEU A 56 -3.07 2.89 3.74
C LEU A 56 -2.05 2.02 2.99
N GLY A 57 -1.15 1.43 3.77
CA GLY A 57 -0.21 0.39 3.34
C GLY A 57 -0.20 -0.75 4.35
N GLY A 58 0.75 -1.67 4.19
CA GLY A 58 0.70 -2.94 4.90
C GLY A 58 -0.45 -3.82 4.40
N LYS A 59 -0.75 -4.88 5.14
CA LYS A 59 -1.76 -5.87 4.78
C LYS A 59 -3.16 -5.28 4.60
N LEU A 60 -3.55 -4.30 5.42
CA LEU A 60 -4.84 -3.63 5.23
C LEU A 60 -4.89 -2.84 3.93
N GLY A 61 -3.81 -2.15 3.55
CA GLY A 61 -3.72 -1.44 2.28
C GLY A 61 -3.84 -2.38 1.08
N VAL A 62 -3.14 -3.52 1.15
CA VAL A 62 -3.19 -4.58 0.13
C VAL A 62 -4.58 -5.19 0.05
N ALA A 63 -5.14 -5.66 1.16
CA ALA A 63 -6.45 -6.30 1.19
C ALA A 63 -7.56 -5.34 0.72
N LEU A 64 -7.49 -4.06 1.10
CA LEU A 64 -8.43 -3.05 0.58
C LEU A 64 -8.30 -2.89 -0.93
N THR A 65 -7.09 -2.92 -1.46
CA THR A 65 -6.85 -2.83 -2.91
C THR A 65 -7.43 -4.04 -3.63
N GLU A 66 -7.20 -5.25 -3.12
CA GLU A 66 -7.76 -6.49 -3.66
C GLU A 66 -9.29 -6.46 -3.64
N ALA A 67 -9.92 -6.07 -2.53
CA ALA A 67 -11.37 -5.94 -2.44
C ALA A 67 -11.94 -4.92 -3.44
N LEU A 68 -11.26 -3.79 -3.66
CA LEU A 68 -11.68 -2.81 -4.66
C LEU A 68 -11.57 -3.38 -6.08
N GLN A 69 -10.56 -4.21 -6.36
CA GLN A 69 -10.42 -4.90 -7.64
C GLN A 69 -11.52 -5.95 -7.85
N GLU A 70 -11.78 -6.78 -6.85
CA GLU A 70 -12.83 -7.81 -6.87
C GLU A 70 -14.23 -7.21 -7.08
N GLN A 71 -14.47 -6.02 -6.53
CA GLN A 71 -15.72 -5.29 -6.71
C GLN A 71 -15.80 -4.54 -8.06
N GLY A 72 -14.75 -4.59 -8.89
CA GLY A 72 -14.68 -3.88 -10.17
C GLY A 72 -14.61 -2.36 -10.03
N LEU A 73 -14.19 -1.85 -8.88
CA LEU A 73 -14.07 -0.40 -8.62
C LEU A 73 -12.76 0.18 -9.16
N ILE A 74 -11.71 -0.65 -9.19
CA ILE A 74 -10.42 -0.32 -9.77
C ILE A 74 -9.92 -1.50 -10.59
N ARG A 75 -9.06 -1.23 -11.57
CA ARG A 75 -8.40 -2.23 -12.40
C ARG A 75 -6.92 -1.96 -12.49
N ARG A 76 -6.13 -3.03 -12.60
CA ARG A 76 -4.71 -2.98 -12.93
C ARG A 76 -4.50 -3.67 -14.28
N ASP A 77 -3.99 -2.93 -15.27
CA ASP A 77 -3.57 -3.48 -16.57
C ASP A 77 -2.08 -3.24 -16.79
N ALA A 78 -1.31 -4.32 -16.97
CA ALA A 78 0.15 -4.41 -17.17
C ALA A 78 1.03 -3.60 -16.18
N GLN A 79 0.88 -2.27 -16.12
CA GLN A 79 1.50 -1.35 -15.15
C GLN A 79 0.62 -0.12 -14.81
N GLN A 80 -0.55 0.02 -15.43
CA GLN A 80 -1.47 1.13 -15.27
C GLN A 80 -2.58 0.76 -14.29
N TRP A 81 -2.97 1.73 -13.48
CA TRP A 81 -4.07 1.61 -12.54
C TRP A 81 -5.16 2.56 -12.98
N GLU A 82 -6.38 2.04 -13.03
CA GLU A 82 -7.54 2.77 -13.50
C GLU A 82 -8.67 2.63 -12.49
N VAL A 83 -9.49 3.68 -12.40
CA VAL A 83 -10.75 3.66 -11.63
C VAL A 83 -11.86 3.44 -12.64
N GLU A 84 -12.76 2.50 -12.35
CA GLU A 84 -13.99 2.37 -13.12
C GLU A 84 -14.97 3.44 -12.63
N PHE A 85 -14.91 4.64 -13.23
CA PHE A 85 -15.59 5.84 -12.72
C PHE A 85 -17.09 5.66 -12.60
N GLU A 86 -17.72 5.03 -13.60
CA GLU A 86 -19.16 4.81 -13.59
C GLU A 86 -19.55 3.91 -12.40
N THR A 87 -18.87 2.78 -12.24
CA THR A 87 -19.11 1.85 -11.12
C THR A 87 -18.81 2.50 -9.78
N TRP A 88 -17.73 3.29 -9.71
CA TRP A 88 -17.36 4.02 -8.49
C TRP A 88 -18.43 5.02 -8.08
N ASP A 89 -18.86 5.90 -8.99
CA ASP A 89 -19.80 6.98 -8.68
C ASP A 89 -21.25 6.46 -8.50
N GLN A 90 -21.57 5.27 -8.99
CA GLN A 90 -22.83 4.57 -8.67
C GLN A 90 -22.79 3.95 -7.28
N ARG A 91 -21.69 3.29 -6.90
CA ARG A 91 -21.57 2.59 -5.61
C ARG A 91 -21.22 3.53 -4.45
N ARG A 92 -20.53 4.64 -4.75
CA ARG A 92 -19.98 5.64 -3.82
C ARG A 92 -19.54 5.01 -2.51
N PRO A 93 -18.53 4.11 -2.52
CA PRO A 93 -18.08 3.49 -1.29
C PRO A 93 -17.73 4.58 -0.28
N LEU A 94 -18.38 4.54 0.89
CA LEU A 94 -18.25 5.51 1.97
C LEU A 94 -18.65 6.96 1.63
N GLY A 95 -19.34 7.19 0.51
CA GLY A 95 -19.76 8.52 0.03
C GLY A 95 -18.68 9.28 -0.74
N ILE A 96 -17.63 8.61 -1.21
CA ILE A 96 -16.55 9.25 -1.98
C ILE A 96 -16.93 9.30 -3.46
N THR A 97 -16.77 10.47 -4.08
CA THR A 97 -17.03 10.70 -5.52
C THR A 97 -15.70 10.99 -6.22
N CYS A 98 -15.54 10.51 -7.45
CA CYS A 98 -14.29 10.68 -8.19
C CYS A 98 -14.19 12.04 -8.92
N GLU A 99 -15.30 12.70 -9.20
CA GLU A 99 -15.34 13.98 -9.94
C GLU A 99 -14.36 15.04 -9.38
N PRO A 100 -14.34 15.34 -8.05
CA PRO A 100 -13.41 16.34 -7.51
C PRO A 100 -11.94 15.91 -7.56
N LEU A 101 -11.65 14.62 -7.77
CA LEU A 101 -10.29 14.09 -7.85
C LEU A 101 -9.71 14.21 -9.27
N LYS A 102 -10.55 14.36 -10.30
CA LYS A 102 -10.13 14.48 -11.70
C LYS A 102 -9.40 15.79 -11.98
N ASP A 103 -9.79 16.87 -11.29
CA ASP A 103 -9.19 18.20 -11.48
C ASP A 103 -7.85 18.38 -10.75
N SER A 104 -7.36 17.34 -10.06
CA SER A 104 -6.09 17.38 -9.35
C SER A 104 -4.92 17.10 -10.28
N ARG A 105 -3.78 17.78 -10.08
CA ARG A 105 -2.49 17.41 -10.71
C ARG A 105 -1.96 16.07 -10.23
N ARG A 106 -2.55 15.50 -9.17
CA ARG A 106 -2.18 14.22 -8.59
C ARG A 106 -2.89 13.08 -9.36
N PRO A 107 -2.21 11.97 -9.68
CA PRO A 107 -2.87 10.78 -10.22
C PRO A 107 -4.02 10.32 -9.30
N ILE A 108 -5.17 10.02 -9.88
CA ILE A 108 -6.37 9.57 -9.15
C ILE A 108 -6.07 8.24 -8.44
N VAL A 109 -5.51 7.28 -9.18
CA VAL A 109 -5.06 5.99 -8.65
C VAL A 109 -3.73 5.62 -9.29
N ARG A 110 -2.85 4.98 -8.51
CA ARG A 110 -1.58 4.40 -8.95
C ARG A 110 -1.18 3.28 -7.99
N GLY A 111 -0.33 2.37 -8.44
CA GLY A 111 0.30 1.40 -7.55
C GLY A 111 1.33 2.07 -6.63
N CYS A 112 1.36 1.62 -5.38
CA CYS A 112 2.45 1.81 -4.45
C CYS A 112 3.01 0.43 -4.09
N ALA A 113 4.32 0.24 -4.33
CA ALA A 113 5.00 -0.98 -3.94
C ALA A 113 5.14 -0.99 -2.42
N ASP A 114 4.59 -2.01 -1.76
CA ASP A 114 4.83 -2.20 -0.33
C ASP A 114 6.23 -2.82 -0.15
N TRP A 115 6.99 -2.32 0.83
CA TRP A 115 8.35 -2.79 1.09
C TRP A 115 8.43 -4.27 1.52
N SER A 116 7.29 -4.93 1.76
CA SER A 116 7.21 -6.32 2.23
C SER A 116 6.81 -7.36 1.17
N GLY A 117 6.60 -7.02 -0.11
CA GLY A 117 6.32 -8.05 -1.12
C GLY A 117 5.86 -7.56 -2.50
N PRO A 118 5.53 -8.49 -3.43
CA PRO A 118 5.05 -8.18 -4.79
C PRO A 118 3.64 -7.58 -4.82
N SER A 119 2.90 -7.63 -3.72
CA SER A 119 1.56 -7.07 -3.60
C SER A 119 1.60 -5.54 -3.55
N HIS A 120 0.86 -4.91 -4.45
CA HIS A 120 0.77 -3.45 -4.55
C HIS A 120 -0.52 -2.99 -3.86
N HIS A 121 -0.41 -2.00 -2.99
CA HIS A 121 -1.58 -1.24 -2.53
C HIS A 121 -1.76 0.00 -3.41
N ILE A 122 -2.96 0.57 -3.43
CA ILE A 122 -3.20 1.81 -4.17
C ILE A 122 -2.67 3.05 -3.44
N ALA A 123 -2.20 4.00 -4.22
CA ALA A 123 -1.92 5.38 -3.86
C ALA A 123 -2.62 6.32 -4.86
N GLY A 124 -2.57 7.63 -4.60
CA GLY A 124 -3.24 8.63 -5.43
C GLY A 124 -4.35 9.35 -4.68
N GLY A 125 -5.06 10.24 -5.37
CA GLY A 125 -6.15 11.03 -4.79
C GLY A 125 -7.22 10.15 -4.16
N LEU A 126 -7.58 9.04 -4.83
CA LEU A 126 -8.58 8.10 -4.36
C LEU A 126 -8.16 7.40 -3.06
N ALA A 127 -6.92 6.89 -3.03
CA ALA A 127 -6.39 6.18 -1.88
C ALA A 127 -6.28 7.10 -0.65
N ALA A 128 -5.90 8.36 -0.86
CA ALA A 128 -5.86 9.36 0.20
C ALA A 128 -7.27 9.71 0.71
N ALA A 129 -8.23 9.92 -0.20
CA ALA A 129 -9.62 10.20 0.16
C ALA A 129 -10.25 9.04 0.95
N LEU A 130 -10.02 7.79 0.52
CA LEU A 130 -10.42 6.59 1.26
C LEU A 130 -9.83 6.56 2.67
N THR A 131 -8.52 6.75 2.76
CA THR A 131 -7.79 6.71 4.04
C THR A 131 -8.33 7.77 4.99
N GLN A 132 -8.48 9.01 4.52
CA GLN A 132 -9.06 10.10 5.30
C GLN A 132 -10.49 9.77 5.72
N ARG A 133 -11.32 9.22 4.81
CA ARG A 133 -12.70 8.88 5.11
C ARG A 133 -12.82 7.80 6.19
N LEU A 134 -11.95 6.79 6.15
CA LEU A 134 -11.88 5.74 7.17
C LEU A 134 -11.52 6.30 8.55
N PHE A 135 -10.61 7.27 8.63
CA PHE A 135 -10.34 7.99 9.88
C PHE A 135 -11.54 8.84 10.34
N SER A 136 -12.15 9.61 9.43
CA SER A 136 -13.30 10.47 9.77
C SER A 136 -14.53 9.69 10.23
N LEU A 137 -14.70 8.46 9.75
CA LEU A 137 -15.75 7.55 10.21
C LEU A 137 -15.41 6.85 11.55
N GLY A 138 -14.22 7.10 12.11
CA GLY A 138 -13.72 6.42 13.30
C GLY A 138 -13.42 4.94 13.08
N TRP A 139 -13.23 4.50 11.82
CA TRP A 139 -12.93 3.10 11.51
C TRP A 139 -11.48 2.76 11.80
N LEU A 140 -10.59 3.75 11.71
CA LEU A 140 -9.17 3.63 12.01
C LEU A 140 -8.78 4.63 13.09
N THR A 141 -7.80 4.24 13.90
CA THR A 141 -7.17 5.07 14.92
C THR A 141 -5.66 4.96 14.79
N ARG A 142 -4.93 5.99 15.22
CA ARG A 142 -3.46 5.92 15.31
C ARG A 142 -3.07 5.59 16.75
N ALA A 143 -2.05 4.76 16.91
CA ALA A 143 -1.52 4.45 18.24
C ALA A 143 -0.87 5.69 18.89
N SER A 144 -0.23 6.54 18.09
CA SER A 144 0.26 7.86 18.51
C SER A 144 0.27 8.85 17.33
N LYS A 145 0.50 10.14 17.60
CA LYS A 145 0.50 11.19 16.56
C LYS A 145 1.60 11.02 15.51
N ASP A 146 2.77 10.54 15.92
CA ASP A 146 3.93 10.36 15.05
C ASP A 146 4.05 8.94 14.50
N ASP A 147 3.17 8.03 14.95
CA ASP A 147 3.16 6.66 14.50
C ASP A 147 2.31 6.50 13.23
N ARG A 148 2.94 5.86 12.23
CA ARG A 148 2.27 5.47 10.98
C ARG A 148 1.44 4.21 11.17
N THR A 149 1.58 3.51 12.29
CA THR A 149 0.77 2.37 12.66
C THR A 149 -0.67 2.82 12.91
N VAL A 150 -1.60 2.11 12.28
CA VAL A 150 -3.03 2.36 12.41
C VAL A 150 -3.69 1.10 12.93
N ALA A 151 -4.68 1.25 13.80
CA ALA A 151 -5.46 0.14 14.32
C ALA A 151 -6.94 0.34 13.94
N PRO A 152 -7.59 -0.70 13.38
CA PRO A 152 -9.01 -0.68 13.13
C PRO A 152 -9.79 -0.75 14.46
N THR A 153 -10.81 0.11 14.59
CA THR A 153 -11.69 0.08 15.76
C THR A 153 -12.71 -1.05 15.62
N ARG A 154 -13.45 -1.36 16.70
CA ARG A 154 -14.56 -2.33 16.64
C ARG A 154 -15.62 -1.94 15.59
N VAL A 155 -15.94 -0.65 15.49
CA VAL A 155 -16.86 -0.11 14.47
C VAL A 155 -16.22 -0.20 13.08
N GLY A 156 -14.91 0.06 13.00
CA GLY A 156 -14.15 -0.07 11.76
C GLY A 156 -14.12 -1.47 11.20
N LEU A 157 -13.90 -2.49 12.03
CA LEU A 157 -13.96 -3.89 11.63
C LEU A 157 -15.32 -4.25 11.02
N ALA A 158 -16.41 -3.86 11.68
CA ALA A 158 -17.76 -4.11 11.17
C ALA A 158 -18.04 -3.33 9.86
N GLY A 159 -17.55 -2.10 9.77
CA GLY A 159 -17.64 -1.26 8.59
C GLY A 159 -16.88 -1.83 7.39
N LEU A 160 -15.61 -2.18 7.58
CA LEU A 160 -14.72 -2.76 6.57
C LEU A 160 -15.31 -4.05 6.02
N ARG A 161 -15.84 -4.92 6.89
CA ARG A 161 -16.51 -6.14 6.48
C ARG A 161 -17.76 -5.88 5.64
N ARG A 162 -18.62 -4.94 6.07
CA ARG A 162 -19.87 -4.63 5.38
C ARG A 162 -19.66 -3.97 4.02
N THR A 163 -18.69 -3.05 3.92
CA THR A 163 -18.48 -2.25 2.71
C THR A 163 -17.54 -2.94 1.72
N PHE A 164 -16.49 -3.60 2.22
CA PHE A 164 -15.43 -4.16 1.39
C PHE A 164 -15.30 -5.69 1.51
N GLY A 165 -16.11 -6.36 2.35
CA GLY A 165 -15.99 -7.80 2.58
C GLY A 165 -14.77 -8.19 3.43
N LEU A 166 -14.01 -7.22 3.97
CA LEU A 166 -12.74 -7.48 4.63
C LEU A 166 -12.92 -8.02 6.06
N THR A 167 -12.32 -9.17 6.33
CA THR A 167 -12.26 -9.78 7.67
C THR A 167 -10.82 -9.83 8.16
N LEU A 168 -10.45 -8.94 9.09
CA LEU A 168 -9.05 -8.82 9.54
C LEU A 168 -8.58 -9.97 10.45
N CYS A 169 -9.46 -10.92 10.84
CA CYS A 169 -9.03 -12.18 11.45
C CYS A 169 -8.23 -13.07 10.48
N GLU A 170 -8.34 -12.84 9.17
CA GLU A 170 -7.70 -13.64 8.12
C GLU A 170 -6.36 -13.06 7.65
N LEU A 171 -5.97 -11.87 8.14
CA LEU A 171 -4.65 -11.29 7.91
C LEU A 171 -3.61 -11.91 8.87
N GLY A 172 -3.58 -13.25 8.95
CA GLY A 172 -2.56 -13.99 9.67
C GLY A 172 -1.18 -13.78 9.03
N PRO A 173 -0.06 -14.03 9.75
CA PRO A 173 1.29 -13.85 9.24
C PRO A 173 1.43 -14.61 7.91
N ALA A 174 1.98 -13.95 6.89
CA ALA A 174 2.39 -14.66 5.68
C ALA A 174 3.37 -15.75 6.10
N ARG A 175 3.06 -17.00 5.75
CA ARG A 175 3.94 -18.15 6.01
C ARG A 175 5.23 -18.03 5.22
#